data_AF-A0A6G2DX57-F1
#
_entry.id   AF-A0A6G2DX57-F1
#
_cell.length_a   1.000
_cell.length_b   1.000
_cell.length_c   1.000
_cell.angle_alpha   90.00
_cell.angle_beta   90.00
_cell.angle_gamma   90.00
#
_symmetry.space_group_name_H-M   'P 1'
#
loop_
_entity.id
_entity.type
_entity.pdbx_description
1 polymer ?
#
loop_
_entity_poly.entity_id
_entity_poly.type
_entity_poly.pdbx_seq_one_letter_code
_entity_poly.pdbx_strand_id
1 'polypeptide(L)'
;LVDNNFMTKHGPGNNVYDPTGFGTAYVTVPITAGIYGGNTSEGAPGSMSFKHNTFRMWGYYGYEKGFLNYASNMLKNESRQAGHNTLGDDFIIKKVSDNKFSTLEDWKKAYFKEVVDKAKAGFNPVTIDSTTYSSYDDLKNAFAAAVEKDKATLKNGSVKS
;
A
#
# COMPACT_ATOMS: atom_id res chain seq x y z
N LEU A 1 3.61 11.42 3.84
CA LEU A 1 3.44 9.99 4.23
C LEU A 1 3.98 9.06 3.15
N VAL A 2 3.47 9.17 1.92
CA VAL A 2 3.90 8.34 0.78
C VAL A 2 5.40 8.48 0.48
N ASP A 3 5.89 9.70 0.27
CA ASP A 3 7.30 9.94 -0.09
C ASP A 3 8.31 9.58 1.01
N ASN A 4 7.85 9.56 2.25
CA ASN A 4 8.69 9.24 3.41
C ASN A 4 8.61 7.77 3.82
N ASN A 5 7.98 6.92 2.99
CA ASN A 5 7.82 5.50 3.23
C ASN A 5 7.19 5.11 4.58
N PHE A 6 6.27 5.94 5.07
CA PHE A 6 5.64 5.67 6.36
C PHE A 6 4.57 4.58 6.29
N MET A 7 4.43 3.88 7.41
CA MET A 7 3.35 2.95 7.71
C MET A 7 2.84 3.20 9.13
N THR A 8 1.62 2.77 9.43
CA THR A 8 1.04 2.85 10.77
C THR A 8 1.83 2.03 11.78
N LYS A 9 1.84 2.49 13.03
CA LYS A 9 2.37 1.72 14.17
C LYS A 9 1.47 0.54 14.54
N HIS A 10 0.18 0.58 14.16
CA HIS A 10 -0.80 -0.50 14.35
C HIS A 10 -0.66 -1.54 13.23
N GLY A 11 0.47 -2.25 13.23
CA GLY A 11 0.86 -3.17 12.17
C GLY A 11 2.08 -4.00 12.57
N PRO A 12 2.83 -4.55 11.61
CA PRO A 12 3.92 -5.47 11.88
C PRO A 12 5.14 -4.85 12.59
N GLY A 13 5.09 -3.57 12.96
CA GLY A 13 6.11 -2.85 13.71
C GLY A 13 7.12 -2.11 12.85
N ASN A 14 8.08 -1.45 13.50
CA ASN A 14 9.23 -0.84 12.83
C ASN A 14 10.37 -1.85 12.77
N ASN A 15 10.66 -2.40 11.58
CA ASN A 15 11.67 -3.44 11.40
C ASN A 15 12.23 -3.43 9.97
N VAL A 16 13.32 -4.16 9.74
CA VAL A 16 13.83 -4.50 8.41
C VAL A 16 13.22 -5.83 7.97
N TYR A 17 12.47 -5.81 6.87
CA TYR A 17 11.75 -6.96 6.35
C TYR A 17 12.51 -7.64 5.21
N ASP A 18 13.52 -8.41 5.59
CA ASP A 18 14.38 -9.19 4.70
C ASP A 18 13.68 -10.47 4.19
N PRO A 19 13.46 -10.62 2.88
CA PRO A 19 12.83 -11.81 2.30
C PRO A 19 13.71 -13.07 2.35
N THR A 20 15.00 -12.95 2.63
CA THR A 20 15.94 -14.08 2.67
C THR A 20 16.02 -14.77 4.04
N GLY A 21 15.61 -14.07 5.10
CA GLY A 21 15.65 -14.56 6.48
C GLY A 21 14.30 -15.08 6.98
N PHE A 22 14.32 -16.20 7.72
CA PHE A 22 13.10 -16.79 8.31
C PHE A 22 12.37 -15.85 9.28
N GLY A 23 13.06 -14.89 9.90
CA GLY A 23 12.47 -13.97 10.89
C GLY A 23 11.47 -12.97 10.31
N THR A 24 11.55 -12.63 9.02
CA THR A 24 10.66 -11.63 8.40
C THR A 24 10.11 -12.03 7.03
N ALA A 25 10.47 -13.20 6.50
CA ALA A 25 9.86 -13.76 5.29
C ALA A 25 8.35 -14.05 5.45
N TYR A 26 7.92 -14.47 6.65
CA TYR A 26 6.53 -14.85 6.96
C TYR A 26 5.67 -13.71 7.52
N VAL A 27 6.09 -12.44 7.38
CA VAL A 27 5.26 -11.30 7.82
C VAL A 27 3.93 -11.24 7.05
N THR A 28 2.83 -11.03 7.77
CA THR A 28 1.50 -10.81 7.17
C THR A 28 1.19 -9.31 7.16
N VAL A 29 0.56 -8.82 6.09
CA VAL A 29 0.00 -7.46 6.04
C VAL A 29 -1.41 -7.51 6.64
N PRO A 30 -1.69 -6.87 7.78
CA PRO A 30 -3.07 -6.73 8.25
C PRO A 30 -3.87 -5.89 7.26
N ILE A 31 -5.10 -6.29 6.94
CA ILE A 31 -5.93 -5.60 5.93
C ILE A 31 -6.23 -4.14 6.29
N THR A 32 -6.26 -3.84 7.60
CA THR A 32 -6.50 -2.49 8.14
C THR A 32 -5.23 -1.66 8.33
N ALA A 33 -4.03 -2.24 8.11
CA ALA A 33 -2.78 -1.52 8.30
C ALA A 33 -2.56 -0.50 7.16
N GLY A 34 -2.49 0.78 7.52
CA GLY A 34 -2.09 1.85 6.62
C GLY A 34 -0.60 1.79 6.28
N ILE A 35 -0.24 1.19 5.14
CA ILE A 35 1.10 1.26 4.56
C ILE A 35 1.05 2.28 3.41
N TYR A 36 1.62 3.47 3.64
CA TYR A 36 1.51 4.59 2.70
C TYR A 36 2.66 4.64 1.69
N GLY A 37 3.85 4.24 2.12
CA GLY A 37 5.07 4.23 1.31
C GLY A 37 4.93 3.42 0.03
N GLY A 38 5.41 3.95 -1.10
CA GLY A 38 5.58 3.16 -2.33
C GLY A 38 6.75 2.20 -2.19
N ASN A 39 7.87 2.73 -1.69
CA ASN A 39 9.16 2.08 -1.55
C ASN A 39 9.65 1.48 -2.87
N THR A 40 9.59 2.28 -3.95
CA THR A 40 10.03 1.87 -5.29
C THR A 40 11.48 1.39 -5.23
N SER A 41 11.71 0.14 -5.62
CA SER A 41 13.03 -0.47 -5.70
C SER A 41 13.45 -0.69 -7.15
N GLU A 42 14.72 -0.44 -7.48
CA GLU A 42 15.32 -0.86 -8.77
C GLU A 42 15.59 -2.38 -8.82
N GLY A 43 15.43 -3.07 -7.68
CA GLY A 43 15.56 -4.52 -7.54
C GLY A 43 14.41 -5.11 -6.73
N ALA A 44 14.70 -6.07 -5.84
CA ALA A 44 13.66 -6.65 -4.99
C ALA A 44 13.22 -5.66 -3.89
N PRO A 45 11.91 -5.41 -3.68
CA PRO A 45 11.43 -4.44 -2.71
C PRO A 45 11.37 -4.90 -1.24
N GLY A 46 11.81 -6.14 -0.95
CA GLY A 46 11.73 -6.75 0.37
C GLY A 46 10.38 -7.41 0.67
N SER A 47 10.28 -8.21 1.75
CA SER A 47 9.11 -9.08 1.95
C SER A 47 7.82 -8.31 2.23
N MET A 48 7.91 -7.16 2.90
CA MET A 48 6.73 -6.38 3.29
C MET A 48 6.18 -5.53 2.14
N SER A 49 7.03 -4.71 1.53
CA SER A 49 6.65 -3.89 0.38
C SER A 49 6.17 -4.76 -0.78
N PHE A 50 6.84 -5.89 -1.05
CA PHE A 50 6.40 -6.84 -2.08
C PHE A 50 4.97 -7.31 -1.86
N LYS A 51 4.64 -7.84 -0.67
CA LYS A 51 3.29 -8.34 -0.37
C LYS A 51 2.25 -7.24 -0.48
N HIS A 52 2.51 -6.09 0.14
CA HIS A 52 1.57 -4.98 0.14
C HIS A 52 1.33 -4.44 -1.28
N ASN A 53 2.39 -4.17 -2.04
CA ASN A 53 2.30 -3.61 -3.39
C ASN A 53 1.66 -4.61 -4.36
N THR A 54 1.94 -5.92 -4.24
CA THR A 54 1.28 -6.97 -5.01
C THR A 54 -0.24 -6.91 -4.88
N PHE A 55 -0.77 -6.85 -3.65
CA PHE A 55 -2.23 -6.80 -3.44
C PHE A 55 -2.85 -5.49 -3.94
N ARG A 56 -2.13 -4.37 -3.83
CA ARG A 56 -2.59 -3.08 -4.37
C ARG A 56 -2.60 -3.08 -5.91
N MET A 57 -1.57 -3.62 -6.53
CA MET A 57 -1.46 -3.79 -7.98
C MET A 57 -2.60 -4.68 -8.49
N TRP A 58 -2.88 -5.78 -7.81
CA TRP A 58 -4.00 -6.66 -8.14
C TRP A 58 -5.35 -5.92 -8.05
N GLY A 59 -5.60 -5.23 -6.94
CA GLY A 59 -6.87 -4.51 -6.75
C GLY A 59 -7.08 -3.37 -7.75
N TYR A 60 -6.01 -2.74 -8.25
CA TYR A 60 -6.10 -1.59 -9.15
C TYR A 60 -6.05 -1.97 -10.64
N TYR A 61 -5.12 -2.84 -11.03
CA TYR A 61 -4.88 -3.22 -12.44
C TYR A 61 -5.45 -4.61 -12.79
N GLY A 62 -5.98 -5.36 -11.82
CA GLY A 62 -6.48 -6.71 -12.04
C GLY A 62 -5.38 -7.78 -11.99
N TYR A 63 -5.78 -9.04 -12.20
CA TYR A 63 -4.89 -10.19 -12.00
C TYR A 63 -3.78 -10.24 -13.06
N GLU A 64 -4.12 -10.20 -14.34
CA GLU A 64 -3.14 -10.34 -15.42
C GLU A 64 -2.23 -9.12 -15.52
N LYS A 65 -2.82 -7.91 -15.62
CA LYS A 65 -2.04 -6.68 -15.79
C LYS A 65 -1.32 -6.26 -14.51
N GLY A 66 -1.94 -6.44 -13.35
CA GLY A 66 -1.36 -6.04 -12.05
C GLY A 66 -0.57 -7.16 -11.39
N PHE A 67 -1.29 -8.18 -10.91
CA PHE A 67 -0.71 -9.22 -10.07
C PHE A 67 0.42 -9.99 -10.77
N LEU A 68 0.20 -10.52 -11.98
CA LEU A 68 1.21 -11.34 -12.66
C LEU A 68 2.46 -10.54 -13.02
N ASN A 69 2.31 -9.31 -13.50
CA ASN A 69 3.44 -8.45 -13.84
C ASN A 69 4.29 -8.07 -12.62
N TYR A 70 3.69 -7.96 -11.43
CA TYR A 70 4.38 -7.57 -10.21
C TYR A 70 4.90 -8.76 -9.39
N ALA A 71 4.14 -9.85 -9.30
CA ALA A 71 4.45 -11.00 -8.44
C ALA A 71 5.25 -12.11 -9.14
N SER A 72 5.55 -11.96 -10.43
CA SER A 72 6.32 -12.92 -11.21
C SER A 72 7.57 -12.29 -11.84
N ASN A 73 8.43 -13.12 -12.43
CA ASN A 73 9.62 -12.67 -13.15
C ASN A 73 9.38 -12.51 -14.66
N MET A 74 8.14 -12.48 -15.14
CA MET A 74 7.84 -12.52 -16.58
C MET A 74 8.43 -11.33 -17.35
N LEU A 75 8.53 -10.16 -16.72
CA LEU A 75 9.12 -8.95 -17.31
C LEU A 75 10.65 -8.90 -17.23
N LYS A 76 11.31 -9.91 -16.65
CA LYS A 76 12.76 -9.89 -16.42
C LYS A 76 13.58 -9.76 -17.71
N ASN A 77 13.15 -10.46 -18.77
CA ASN A 77 13.85 -10.41 -20.05
C ASN A 77 13.66 -9.05 -20.73
N GLU A 78 12.44 -8.49 -20.70
CA GLU A 78 12.16 -7.16 -21.23
C GLU A 78 12.96 -6.07 -20.49
N SER A 79 13.02 -6.14 -19.15
CA SER A 79 13.81 -5.21 -18.33
C SER A 79 15.29 -5.22 -18.73
N ARG A 80 15.87 -6.40 -18.95
CA ARG A 80 17.26 -6.56 -19.39
C ARG A 80 17.49 -6.03 -20.80
N GLN A 81 16.56 -6.27 -21.72
CA GLN A 81 16.64 -5.73 -23.09
C GLN A 81 16.55 -4.20 -23.11
N ALA A 82 15.83 -3.62 -22.15
CA ALA A 82 15.76 -2.19 -21.92
C ALA A 82 17.00 -1.61 -21.18
N GLY A 83 18.01 -2.44 -20.87
CA GLY A 83 19.28 -2.02 -20.29
C GLY A 83 19.35 -2.02 -18.76
N HIS A 84 18.34 -2.57 -18.08
CA HIS A 84 18.37 -2.69 -16.61
C HIS A 84 19.10 -3.96 -16.15
N ASN A 85 19.81 -3.86 -15.03
CA ASN A 85 20.51 -5.00 -14.40
C ASN A 85 19.54 -6.02 -13.78
N THR A 86 18.41 -5.53 -13.29
CA THR A 86 17.39 -6.25 -12.52
C THR A 86 15.99 -5.95 -13.05
N LEU A 87 14.98 -6.64 -12.52
CA LEU A 87 13.58 -6.25 -12.67
C LEU A 87 13.18 -5.47 -11.42
N GLY A 88 13.01 -4.16 -11.56
CA GLY A 88 12.61 -3.25 -10.49
C GLY A 88 11.14 -2.85 -10.57
N ASP A 89 10.63 -2.31 -9.47
CA ASP A 89 9.30 -1.73 -9.37
C ASP A 89 9.09 -0.58 -10.35
N ASP A 90 10.13 0.20 -10.63
CA ASP A 90 10.15 1.34 -11.55
C ASP A 90 9.87 0.91 -13.00
N PHE A 91 10.42 -0.23 -13.41
CA PHE A 91 10.14 -0.84 -14.71
C PHE A 91 8.71 -1.39 -14.74
N ILE A 92 8.31 -2.14 -13.70
CA ILE A 92 6.99 -2.76 -13.63
C ILE A 92 5.89 -1.68 -13.63
N ILE A 93 6.02 -0.63 -12.83
CA ILE A 93 4.98 0.41 -12.74
C ILE A 93 4.82 1.14 -14.08
N LYS A 94 5.91 1.44 -14.79
CA LYS A 94 5.85 2.01 -16.15
C LYS A 94 5.10 1.07 -17.09
N LYS A 95 5.39 -0.24 -17.03
CA LYS A 95 4.73 -1.23 -17.88
C LYS A 95 3.22 -1.33 -17.61
N VAL A 96 2.82 -1.53 -16.36
CA VAL A 96 1.40 -1.76 -15.99
C VAL A 96 0.56 -0.49 -16.05
N SER A 97 1.19 0.68 -15.93
CA SER A 97 0.52 1.98 -16.01
C SER A 97 0.55 2.61 -17.41
N ASP A 98 1.06 1.91 -18.42
CA ASP A 98 1.26 2.42 -19.78
C ASP A 98 2.06 3.75 -19.79
N ASN A 99 3.15 3.77 -19.03
CA ASN A 99 4.07 4.89 -18.80
C ASN A 99 3.46 6.11 -18.07
N LYS A 100 2.26 5.98 -17.49
CA LYS A 100 1.63 7.06 -16.72
C LYS A 100 2.39 7.40 -15.44
N PHE A 101 3.00 6.40 -14.80
CA PHE A 101 3.74 6.57 -13.55
C PHE A 101 5.16 6.02 -13.68
N SER A 102 6.12 6.71 -13.07
CA SER A 102 7.53 6.28 -13.02
C SER A 102 7.92 5.65 -11.69
N THR A 103 7.15 5.89 -10.64
CA THR A 103 7.37 5.36 -9.30
C THR A 103 6.06 4.84 -8.70
N LEU A 104 6.15 3.92 -7.74
CA LEU A 104 5.02 3.47 -6.94
C LEU A 104 4.45 4.60 -6.09
N GLU A 105 5.28 5.56 -5.65
CA GLU A 105 4.85 6.74 -4.90
C GLU A 105 3.89 7.61 -5.74
N ASP A 106 4.24 7.89 -7.00
CA ASP A 106 3.39 8.67 -7.92
C ASP A 106 2.05 7.98 -8.15
N TRP A 107 2.10 6.66 -8.41
CA TRP A 107 0.90 5.86 -8.58
C TRP A 107 0.05 5.84 -7.30
N LYS A 108 0.63 5.64 -6.12
CA LYS A 108 -0.11 5.63 -4.84
C LYS A 108 -0.78 6.97 -4.55
N LYS A 109 -0.12 8.10 -4.83
CA LYS A 109 -0.73 9.43 -4.71
C LYS A 109 -1.97 9.55 -5.60
N ALA A 110 -1.87 9.12 -6.86
CA ALA A 110 -3.00 9.13 -7.79
C ALA A 110 -4.12 8.18 -7.35
N TYR A 111 -3.79 6.97 -6.92
CA TYR A 111 -4.73 6.00 -6.38
C TYR A 111 -5.49 6.53 -5.17
N PHE A 112 -4.80 7.09 -4.17
CA PHE A 112 -5.45 7.64 -2.98
C PHE A 112 -6.36 8.82 -3.33
N LYS A 113 -5.95 9.67 -4.26
CA LYS A 113 -6.82 10.73 -4.77
C LYS A 113 -8.09 10.15 -5.40
N GLU A 114 -7.96 9.15 -6.27
CA GLU A 114 -9.11 8.50 -6.91
C GLU A 114 -10.08 7.89 -5.89
N VAL A 115 -9.56 7.22 -4.85
CA VAL A 115 -10.38 6.64 -3.78
C VAL A 115 -11.13 7.72 -3.01
N VAL A 116 -10.46 8.82 -2.64
CA VAL A 116 -11.09 9.94 -1.94
C VAL A 116 -12.14 10.63 -2.82
N ASP A 117 -11.83 10.86 -4.09
CA ASP A 117 -12.74 11.49 -5.04
C ASP A 117 -14.01 10.63 -5.24
N LYS A 118 -13.86 9.30 -5.37
CA LYS A 118 -15.00 8.36 -5.41
C LYS A 118 -15.83 8.41 -4.13
N ALA A 119 -15.19 8.37 -2.96
CA ALA A 119 -15.90 8.41 -1.69
C ALA A 119 -16.67 9.73 -1.50
N LYS A 120 -16.12 10.85 -1.98
CA LYS A 120 -16.79 12.16 -1.97
C LYS A 120 -17.93 12.27 -2.98
N ALA A 121 -17.84 11.56 -4.11
CA ALA A 121 -18.94 11.47 -5.07
C ALA A 121 -20.14 10.70 -4.52
N GLY A 122 -19.91 9.82 -3.53
CA GLY A 122 -20.93 9.09 -2.79
C GLY A 122 -20.65 7.59 -2.71
N PHE A 123 -21.26 6.93 -1.74
CA PHE A 123 -21.21 5.49 -1.57
C PHE A 123 -22.49 4.99 -0.87
N ASN A 124 -22.73 3.68 -0.94
CA ASN A 124 -23.84 3.06 -0.22
C ASN A 124 -23.63 3.21 1.29
N PRO A 125 -24.57 3.80 2.04
CA PRO A 125 -24.40 4.01 3.48
C PRO A 125 -24.01 2.73 4.21
N VAL A 126 -23.13 2.87 5.21
CA VAL A 126 -22.63 1.76 6.02
C VAL A 126 -23.08 1.99 7.46
N THR A 127 -23.68 0.97 8.08
CA THR A 127 -24.09 1.02 9.49
C THR A 127 -23.15 0.17 10.35
N ILE A 128 -22.56 0.76 11.38
CA ILE A 128 -21.68 0.11 12.36
C ILE A 128 -22.20 0.48 13.75
N ASP A 129 -22.48 -0.51 14.59
CA ASP A 129 -22.97 -0.32 15.96
C ASP A 129 -24.13 0.68 16.07
N SER A 130 -25.16 0.49 15.24
CA SER A 130 -26.35 1.36 15.11
C SER A 130 -26.09 2.79 14.60
N THR A 131 -24.84 3.15 14.28
CA THR A 131 -24.49 4.43 13.66
C THR A 131 -24.39 4.27 12.15
N THR A 132 -25.10 5.09 11.38
CA THR A 132 -25.06 5.05 9.90
C THR A 132 -24.19 6.17 9.37
N TYR A 133 -23.22 5.82 8.53
CA TYR A 133 -22.32 6.74 7.83
C TYR A 133 -22.74 6.79 6.36
N SER A 134 -23.11 7.98 5.89
CA SER A 134 -23.70 8.18 4.56
C SER A 134 -22.86 9.05 3.65
N SER A 135 -21.81 9.67 4.19
CA SER A 135 -20.91 10.56 3.45
C SER A 135 -19.44 10.34 3.82
N TYR A 136 -18.55 10.82 2.95
CA TYR A 136 -17.11 10.78 3.22
C TYR A 136 -16.75 11.54 4.50
N ASP A 137 -17.43 12.68 4.75
CA ASP A 137 -17.17 13.50 5.93
C ASP A 137 -17.65 12.81 7.22
N ASP A 138 -18.75 12.05 7.17
CA ASP A 138 -19.18 11.23 8.33
C ASP A 138 -18.08 10.23 8.72
N LEU A 139 -17.56 9.47 7.74
CA LEU A 139 -16.50 8.49 7.96
C LEU A 139 -15.20 9.16 8.43
N LYS A 140 -14.82 10.28 7.81
CA LYS A 140 -13.60 11.03 8.16
C LYS A 140 -13.67 11.54 9.61
N ASN A 141 -14.80 12.11 10.01
CA ASN A 141 -14.99 12.62 11.37
C ASN A 141 -14.98 11.49 12.41
N ALA A 142 -15.65 10.37 12.11
CA ALA A 142 -15.64 9.18 12.97
C ALA A 142 -14.22 8.60 13.11
N PHE A 143 -13.48 8.51 12.01
CA PHE A 143 -12.11 8.02 12.02
C PHE A 143 -11.17 8.96 12.79
N ALA A 144 -11.32 10.28 12.63
CA ALA A 144 -10.55 11.26 13.40
C ALA A 144 -10.80 11.12 14.92
N ALA A 145 -12.06 10.94 15.33
CA ALA A 145 -12.40 10.71 16.73
C ALA A 145 -11.82 9.38 17.26
N ALA A 146 -11.80 8.33 16.44
CA ALA A 146 -11.17 7.06 16.80
C ALA A 146 -9.65 7.20 16.97
N VAL A 147 -8.98 7.94 16.07
CA VAL A 147 -7.53 8.22 16.16
C VAL A 147 -7.19 9.00 17.42
N GLU A 148 -7.95 10.03 17.78
CA GLU A 148 -7.68 10.79 19.01
C GLU A 148 -7.88 9.95 20.27
N LYS A 149 -8.92 9.08 20.31
CA LYS A 149 -9.11 8.12 21.40
C LYS A 149 -7.95 7.14 21.49
N ASP A 150 -7.53 6.56 20.37
CA ASP A 150 -6.41 5.62 20.32
C ASP A 150 -5.10 6.28 20.77
N LYS A 151 -4.83 7.50 20.28
CA LYS A 151 -3.66 8.30 20.68
C LYS A 151 -3.60 8.54 22.19
N ALA A 152 -4.73 8.78 22.84
CA ALA A 152 -4.80 8.94 24.30
C ALA A 152 -4.46 7.65 25.06
N THR A 153 -4.54 6.48 24.43
CA THR A 153 -4.17 5.20 25.05
C THR A 153 -2.67 4.87 24.91
N LEU A 154 -1.93 5.59 24.07
CA LEU A 154 -0.50 5.36 23.84
C LEU A 154 0.30 5.72 25.10
N LYS A 155 0.82 4.71 25.81
CA LYS A 155 1.81 4.91 26.88
C LYS A 155 3.21 4.95 26.25
N ASN A 156 3.98 6.01 26.53
CA ASN A 156 5.34 6.21 26.01
C ASN A 156 5.45 6.07 24.47
N GLY A 157 4.40 6.47 23.75
CA GLY A 157 4.33 6.38 22.29
C GLY A 157 4.13 4.97 21.74
N SER A 158 3.88 3.95 22.57
CA SER A 158 3.63 2.56 22.16
C SER A 158 2.16 2.16 22.26
N VAL A 159 1.70 1.40 21.26
CA VAL A 159 0.35 0.83 21.19
C VAL A 159 0.23 -0.24 22.27
N LYS A 160 -0.91 -0.28 22.97
CA LYS A 160 -1.22 -1.38 23.90
C LYS A 160 -1.26 -2.69 23.12
N SER A 161 -0.43 -3.65 23.51
CA SER A 161 -0.47 -5.05 23.06
C SER A 161 -1.75 -5.72 23.47
#